data_AF-A0AAV5UV90-F1
#
_entry.id   AF-A0AAV5UV90-F1
#
_cell.length_a   1.000
_cell.length_b   1.000
_cell.length_c   1.000
_cell.angle_alpha   90.00
_cell.angle_beta   90.00
_cell.angle_gamma   90.00
#
_symmetry.space_group_name_H-M   'P 1'
#
loop_
_entity.id
_entity.type
_entity.pdbx_description
1 polymer ?
#
loop_
_entity_poly.entity_id
_entity_poly.type
_entity_poly.pdbx_seq_one_letter_code
_entity_poly.pdbx_strand_id
1 'polypeptide(L)'
;PPMDYLNQLNSLNSLVALNAVANIGMDNKLPGVNKRVYYCQRCLNHGQLEPRKNHKCECRFALCTCSKCILVEKRRVLNTQLHELEENDSKDKV
;
A
#
# COMPACT_ATOMS: atom_id res chain seq x y z
N PRO A 1 23.49 0.05 38.38
CA PRO A 1 23.39 0.77 37.09
C PRO A 1 22.43 0.06 36.12
N PRO A 2 21.18 0.54 35.93
CA PRO A 2 20.27 -0.08 34.97
C PRO A 2 20.14 0.81 33.74
N MET A 3 21.02 0.57 32.77
CA MET A 3 20.76 0.86 31.36
C MET A 3 20.07 -0.38 30.80
N ASP A 4 18.75 -0.38 30.63
CA ASP A 4 18.07 -1.37 29.76
C ASP A 4 16.57 -1.11 29.50
N TYR A 5 16.06 0.12 29.64
CA TYR A 5 14.64 0.36 29.36
C TYR A 5 14.33 0.58 27.85
N LEU A 6 15.31 1.01 27.06
CA LEU A 6 15.11 1.30 25.63
C LEU A 6 15.02 0.05 24.74
N ASN A 7 15.51 -1.12 25.19
CA ASN A 7 15.39 -2.36 24.43
C ASN A 7 14.01 -3.03 24.54
N GLN A 8 13.19 -2.68 25.54
CA GLN A 8 11.89 -3.31 25.74
C GLN A 8 10.80 -2.74 24.81
N LEU A 9 10.94 -1.48 24.36
CA LEU A 9 10.05 -0.87 23.36
C LEU A 9 10.31 -1.36 21.94
N ASN A 10 11.52 -1.86 21.66
CA ASN A 10 11.85 -2.46 20.35
C ASN A 10 11.23 -3.85 20.15
N SER A 11 10.86 -4.55 21.24
CA SER A 11 10.22 -5.87 21.15
C SER A 11 8.73 -5.80 20.80
N LEU A 12 8.05 -4.69 21.15
CA LEU A 12 6.65 -4.48 20.74
C LEU A 12 6.51 -4.07 19.27
N ASN A 13 7.58 -3.58 18.64
CA ASN A 13 7.60 -3.32 17.20
C ASN A 13 7.48 -4.61 16.37
N SER A 14 7.79 -5.78 16.93
CA SER A 14 7.65 -7.07 16.26
C SER A 14 6.20 -7.56 16.16
N LEU A 15 5.32 -7.17 17.08
CA LEU A 15 3.89 -7.51 17.01
C LEU A 15 3.11 -6.52 16.13
N VAL A 16 3.57 -5.27 16.05
CA VAL A 16 3.02 -4.26 15.13
C VAL A 16 3.28 -4.66 13.66
N ALA A 17 4.36 -5.40 13.39
CA ALA A 17 4.68 -5.92 12.06
C ALA A 17 3.64 -6.95 11.52
N LEU A 18 2.81 -7.55 12.39
CA LEU A 18 1.73 -8.47 11.96
C LEU A 18 0.47 -7.74 11.48
N ASN A 19 0.34 -6.42 11.69
CA ASN A 19 -0.75 -5.65 11.12
C ASN A 19 -0.62 -5.41 9.60
N ALA A 20 0.47 -5.90 8.98
CA ALA A 20 0.65 -5.90 7.53
C ALA A 20 -0.11 -7.04 6.81
N VAL A 21 -0.99 -7.78 7.50
CA VAL A 21 -1.77 -8.88 6.94
C VAL A 21 -3.23 -8.48 6.74
N ALA A 22 -3.51 -7.78 5.64
CA ALA A 22 -4.85 -7.72 5.05
C ALA A 22 -4.79 -7.48 3.54
N ASN A 23 -4.00 -8.30 2.84
CA ASN A 23 -4.19 -8.57 1.41
C ASN A 23 -4.47 -10.07 1.25
N ILE A 24 -5.55 -10.56 1.88
CA ILE A 24 -6.09 -11.87 1.56
C ILE A 24 -6.81 -11.71 0.22
N GLY A 25 -6.04 -11.82 -0.88
CA GLY A 25 -6.61 -12.10 -2.18
C GLY A 25 -7.12 -13.53 -2.14
N MET A 26 -8.43 -13.73 -2.21
CA MET A 26 -9.00 -15.05 -2.46
C MET A 26 -8.81 -15.37 -3.94
N ASP A 27 -7.65 -15.90 -4.33
CA ASP A 27 -7.44 -16.46 -5.66
C ASP A 27 -7.94 -17.91 -5.69
N ASN A 28 -9.12 -18.13 -6.27
CA ASN A 28 -9.51 -19.44 -6.78
C ASN A 28 -8.59 -19.78 -7.96
N LYS A 29 -7.45 -20.38 -7.65
CA LYS A 29 -6.34 -20.62 -8.57
C LYS A 29 -6.64 -21.82 -9.49
N LEU A 30 -7.19 -21.56 -10.68
CA LEU A 30 -7.13 -22.50 -11.82
C LEU A 30 -5.71 -22.51 -12.39
N PRO A 31 -5.16 -23.67 -12.82
CA PRO A 31 -3.77 -23.78 -13.22
C PRO A 31 -3.60 -23.32 -14.68
N GLY A 32 -3.04 -22.12 -14.87
CA GLY A 32 -2.71 -21.59 -16.19
C GLY A 32 -2.73 -20.06 -16.23
N VAL A 33 -1.64 -19.44 -15.76
CA VAL A 33 -1.40 -17.97 -15.83
C VAL A 33 -2.42 -17.11 -15.05
N ASN A 34 -2.35 -17.16 -13.71
CA ASN A 34 -3.09 -16.21 -12.87
C ASN A 34 -2.41 -14.83 -12.88
N LYS A 35 -2.91 -13.92 -13.72
CA LYS A 35 -2.55 -12.50 -13.64
C LYS A 35 -3.06 -11.98 -12.29
N ARG A 36 -2.16 -11.45 -11.45
CA ARG A 36 -2.54 -10.81 -10.18
C ARG A 36 -3.55 -9.69 -10.46
N VAL A 37 -4.74 -9.78 -9.88
CA VAL A 37 -5.77 -8.74 -9.96
C VAL A 37 -5.48 -7.73 -8.84
N TYR A 38 -5.31 -6.46 -9.21
CA TYR A 38 -5.14 -5.38 -8.25
C TYR A 38 -6.48 -4.71 -7.98
N TYR A 39 -6.77 -4.43 -6.71
CA TYR A 39 -8.00 -3.77 -6.25
C TYR A 39 -7.79 -2.28 -5.96
N CYS A 40 -8.88 -1.51 -5.98
CA CYS A 40 -8.87 -0.09 -5.65
C CYS A 40 -8.71 0.12 -4.14
N GLN A 41 -7.56 0.66 -3.71
CA GLN A 41 -7.28 0.90 -2.30
C GLN A 41 -8.28 1.85 -1.62
N ARG A 42 -8.82 2.83 -2.35
CA ARG A 42 -9.85 3.74 -1.81
C ARG A 42 -11.13 2.97 -1.47
N CYS A 43 -11.57 2.07 -2.35
CA CYS A 43 -12.71 1.20 -2.09
C CYS A 43 -12.46 0.24 -0.93
N LEU A 44 -11.28 -0.37 -0.88
CA LEU A 44 -10.88 -1.26 0.22
C LEU A 44 -10.96 -0.55 1.59
N ASN A 45 -10.54 0.71 1.67
CA ASN A 45 -10.61 1.49 2.91
C ASN A 45 -12.06 1.66 3.45
N HIS A 46 -13.05 1.53 2.57
CA HIS A 46 -14.49 1.61 2.84
C HIS A 46 -15.20 0.25 2.77
N GLY A 47 -14.45 -0.87 2.70
CA GLY A 47 -14.99 -2.22 2.69
C GLY A 47 -15.54 -2.70 1.35
N GLN A 48 -15.21 -2.02 0.24
CA GLN A 48 -15.66 -2.38 -1.11
C GLN A 48 -14.52 -3.00 -1.93
N LEU A 49 -14.75 -4.16 -2.55
CA LEU A 49 -13.74 -4.92 -3.30
C LEU A 49 -13.89 -4.68 -4.80
N GLU A 50 -13.44 -3.52 -5.27
CA GLU A 50 -13.54 -3.14 -6.69
C GLU A 50 -12.21 -3.35 -7.43
N PRO A 51 -12.19 -4.08 -8.55
CA PRO A 51 -10.96 -4.26 -9.35
C PRO A 51 -10.48 -2.91 -9.87
N ARG A 52 -9.19 -2.61 -9.74
CA ARG A 52 -8.61 -1.31 -10.11
C ARG A 52 -8.69 -1.03 -11.62
N LYS A 53 -8.69 -2.08 -12.44
CA LYS A 53 -8.76 -1.97 -13.90
C LYS A 53 -10.07 -1.27 -14.29
N ASN A 54 -9.97 -0.16 -15.02
CA ASN A 54 -11.09 0.66 -15.50
C ASN A 54 -11.92 1.38 -14.41
N HIS A 55 -11.64 1.16 -13.12
CA HIS A 55 -12.43 1.72 -12.01
C HIS A 55 -12.13 3.19 -11.67
N LYS A 56 -11.10 3.82 -12.27
CA LYS A 56 -10.65 5.17 -11.88
C LYS A 56 -11.78 6.22 -11.94
N CYS A 57 -12.59 6.21 -13.00
CA CYS A 57 -13.63 7.22 -13.24
C CYS A 57 -14.95 6.91 -12.51
N GLU A 58 -15.21 5.64 -12.23
CA GLU A 58 -16.44 5.16 -11.59
C GLU A 58 -16.29 4.99 -10.07
N CYS A 59 -15.11 5.29 -9.52
CA CYS A 59 -14.83 5.14 -8.12
C CYS A 59 -15.67 6.11 -7.28
N ARG A 60 -16.63 5.56 -6.54
CA ARG A 60 -17.47 6.31 -5.58
C ARG A 60 -16.65 7.07 -4.52
N PHE A 61 -15.44 6.60 -4.22
CA PHE A 61 -14.55 7.20 -3.23
C PHE A 61 -13.38 7.98 -3.86
N ALA A 62 -13.45 8.30 -5.15
CA ALA A 62 -12.40 9.04 -5.87
C ALA A 62 -12.03 10.35 -5.14
N LEU A 63 -13.03 11.06 -4.63
CA LEU A 63 -12.89 12.34 -3.95
C LEU A 63 -13.00 12.24 -2.42
N CYS A 64 -12.96 11.03 -1.84
CA CYS A 64 -13.05 10.88 -0.40
C CYS A 64 -11.81 11.46 0.31
N THR A 65 -12.07 12.23 1.37
CA THR A 65 -11.07 12.93 2.20
C THR A 65 -10.96 12.36 3.62
N CYS A 66 -11.44 11.13 3.87
CA CYS A 66 -11.24 10.49 5.17
C CYS A 66 -9.76 10.19 5.43
N SER A 67 -9.37 10.02 6.70
CA SER A 67 -7.96 9.82 7.11
C SER A 67 -7.27 8.68 6.35
N LYS A 68 -7.96 7.55 6.13
CA LYS A 68 -7.43 6.41 5.36
C LYS A 68 -7.17 6.78 3.90
N CYS A 69 -8.08 7.52 3.25
CA CYS A 69 -7.96 7.93 1.85
C CYS A 69 -6.91 9.03 1.63
N ILE A 70 -6.73 9.94 2.59
CA ILE A 70 -5.62 10.92 2.57
C ILE A 70 -4.27 10.20 2.58
N LEU A 71 -4.09 9.15 3.39
CA LEU A 71 -2.85 8.38 3.43
C LEU A 71 -2.56 7.67 2.10
N VAL A 72 -3.59 7.17 1.42
CA VAL A 72 -3.44 6.59 0.07
C VAL A 72 -2.94 7.65 -0.92
N GLU A 73 -3.43 8.89 -0.83
CA GLU A 73 -3.00 9.96 -1.72
C GLU A 73 -1.57 10.41 -1.43
N LYS A 74 -1.22 10.62 -0.17
CA LYS A 74 0.17 10.93 0.24
C LYS A 74 1.15 9.86 -0.24
N ARG A 75 0.80 8.58 -0.12
CA ARG A 75 1.61 7.47 -0.63
C ARG A 75 1.81 7.55 -2.14
N ARG A 76 0.78 7.92 -2.91
CA ARG A 76 0.89 8.07 -4.37
C ARG A 76 1.89 9.15 -4.73
N VAL A 77 1.81 10.32 -4.09
CA VAL A 77 2.75 11.43 -4.31
C VAL A 77 4.19 11.00 -4.01
N LEU A 78 4.41 10.35 -2.86
CA LEU A 78 5.74 9.87 -2.50
C LEU A 78 6.29 8.83 -3.49
N ASN A 79 5.47 7.90 -3.96
CA ASN A 79 5.89 6.91 -4.96
C ASN A 79 6.23 7.58 -6.30
N THR A 80 5.48 8.60 -6.71
CA THR A 80 5.79 9.37 -7.92
C THR A 80 7.14 10.07 -7.78
N GLN A 81 7.38 10.76 -6.66
CA GLN A 81 8.66 11.42 -6.39
C GLN A 81 9.83 10.43 -6.35
N LEU A 82 9.65 9.26 -5.73
CA LEU A 82 10.67 8.22 -5.67
C LEU A 82 11.03 7.73 -7.09
N HIS A 83 10.03 7.51 -7.93
CA HIS A 83 10.25 7.06 -9.31
C HIS A 83 11.02 8.10 -10.14
N GLU A 84 10.69 9.39 -10.00
CA GLU A 84 11.39 10.48 -10.68
C GLU A 84 12.87 10.56 -10.27
N LEU A 85 13.19 10.34 -8.99
CA LEU A 85 14.57 10.31 -8.52
C LEU A 85 15.35 9.13 -9.09
N GLU A 86 14.75 7.92 -9.10
CA GLU A 86 15.37 6.71 -9.67
C GLU A 86 15.68 6.87 -11.17
N GLU A 87 14.82 7.56 -11.92
CA GLU A 87 15.04 7.85 -13.34
C GLU A 87 16.17 8.85 -13.57
N ASN A 88 16.33 9.84 -12.69
CA ASN A 88 17.38 10.85 -12.81
C ASN A 88 18.75 10.29 -12.42
N ASP A 89 18.83 9.50 -11.35
CA ASP A 89 20.06 8.78 -10.94
C ASP A 89 20.57 7.83 -12.04
N SER A 90 19.65 7.34 -12.88
CA SER A 90 19.99 6.47 -14.02
C SER A 90 20.57 7.26 -15.22
N LYS A 91 20.28 8.56 -15.33
CA LYS A 91 20.78 9.43 -16.41
C LYS A 91 22.16 10.02 -16.09
N ASP A 92 22.44 10.29 -14.81
CA ASP A 92 23.74 10.83 -14.38
C ASP A 92 24.90 9.80 -14.44
N LYS A 93 24.60 8.54 -14.77
CA LYS A 93 25.58 7.46 -14.98
C LYS A 93 25.96 7.22 -16.44
N VAL A 94 25.45 8.02 -17.39
CA VAL A 94 25.78 7.98 -18.82
C VAL A 94 26.64 9.19 -19.18
#